data_AF-A0A2S6UHZ3-F1
#
_entry.id   AF-A0A2S6UHZ3-F1
#
_cell.length_a   1.000
_cell.length_b   1.000
_cell.length_c   1.000
_cell.angle_alpha   90.00
_cell.angle_beta   90.00
_cell.angle_gamma   90.00
#
_symmetry.space_group_name_H-M   'P 1'
#
loop_
_entity.id
_entity.type
_entity.pdbx_description
1 polymer ?
#
loop_
_entity_poly.entity_id
_entity_poly.type
_entity_poly.pdbx_seq_one_letter_code
_entity_poly.pdbx_strand_id
1 'polypeptide(L)'
;SPNFTDVEGFSFIEFPPYHDGCRKADGGDGKCGSPKGWLKKAANYKFPKTHPHAYMTFTRVNFTTQQIGAMAALVDIDKMTHQDAAKKWLKDNEKVWKPWTKAGM
;
A
#
# COMPACT_ATOMS: atom_id res chain seq x y z
N SER A 1 9.09 -2.01 -5.83
CA SER A 1 8.36 -1.57 -4.61
C SER A 1 6.93 -1.28 -5.04
N PRO A 2 6.06 -0.64 -4.23
CA PRO A 2 4.87 0.00 -4.77
C PRO A 2 5.01 1.53 -4.81
N ASN A 3 5.52 2.08 -5.92
CA ASN A 3 5.78 3.51 -6.16
C ASN A 3 5.54 3.88 -7.64
N PHE A 4 5.49 5.18 -7.98
CA PHE A 4 5.32 5.66 -9.36
C PHE A 4 6.40 5.14 -10.31
N THR A 5 7.62 4.96 -9.83
CA THR A 5 8.76 4.42 -10.59
C THR A 5 8.57 2.98 -11.06
N ASP A 6 7.69 2.22 -10.40
CA ASP A 6 7.38 0.84 -10.82
C ASP A 6 6.56 0.81 -12.12
N VAL A 7 5.92 1.92 -12.52
CA VAL A 7 5.24 2.06 -13.83
C VAL A 7 6.26 2.27 -14.96
N GLU A 8 7.37 2.95 -14.67
CA GLU A 8 8.40 3.29 -15.66
C GLU A 8 9.49 2.20 -15.79
N GLY A 9 9.42 1.12 -15.01
CA GLY A 9 10.33 -0.04 -15.12
C GLY A 9 11.67 0.11 -14.39
N PHE A 10 11.78 1.05 -13.44
CA PHE A 10 12.99 1.20 -12.64
C PHE A 10 13.21 0.04 -11.66
N SER A 11 14.48 -0.21 -11.34
CA SER A 11 14.89 -1.19 -10.33
C SER A 11 15.57 -0.50 -9.14
N PHE A 12 15.42 -1.09 -7.95
CA PHE A 12 16.13 -0.61 -6.77
C PHE A 12 17.63 -0.92 -6.87
N ILE A 13 18.44 -0.08 -6.24
CA ILE A 13 19.83 -0.41 -5.96
C ILE A 13 19.85 -1.57 -4.96
N GLU A 14 20.55 -2.65 -5.31
CA GLU A 14 20.70 -3.82 -4.44
C GLU A 14 21.82 -3.57 -3.42
N PHE A 15 21.43 -3.03 -2.26
CA PHE A 15 22.29 -2.92 -1.08
C PHE A 15 22.51 -4.29 -0.40
N PRO A 16 23.49 -4.42 0.51
CA PRO A 16 23.66 -5.64 1.31
C PRO A 16 22.34 -6.06 1.99
N PRO A 17 22.01 -7.36 2.08
CA PRO A 17 20.74 -7.80 2.65
C PRO A 17 20.52 -7.33 4.08
N TYR A 18 19.26 -7.04 4.41
CA TYR A 18 18.84 -6.75 5.78
C TYR A 18 19.09 -7.97 6.69
N HIS A 19 19.50 -7.70 7.91
CA HIS A 19 19.57 -8.67 9.00
C HIS A 19 19.14 -7.99 10.32
N ASP A 20 18.59 -8.76 11.23
CA ASP A 20 18.22 -8.28 12.56
C ASP A 20 19.46 -7.76 13.29
N GLY A 21 19.36 -6.60 13.94
CA GLY A 21 20.51 -5.93 14.55
C GLY A 21 21.26 -4.95 13.64
N CYS A 22 20.97 -4.93 12.33
CA CYS A 22 21.68 -4.03 11.41
C CYS A 22 21.37 -2.54 11.64
N ARG A 23 20.13 -2.20 12.04
CA ARG A 23 19.72 -0.80 12.15
C ARG A 23 20.45 -0.14 13.30
N LYS A 24 20.71 1.16 13.18
CA LYS A 24 21.28 1.96 14.30
C LYS A 24 20.44 1.87 15.57
N ALA A 25 19.11 1.80 15.44
CA ALA A 25 18.19 1.62 16.58
C ALA A 25 18.36 0.26 17.27
N ASP A 26 18.88 -0.74 16.57
CA ASP A 26 19.13 -2.10 17.06
C ASP A 26 20.60 -2.28 17.51
N GLY A 27 21.42 -1.22 17.48
CA GLY A 27 22.84 -1.25 17.83
C GLY A 27 23.81 -1.52 16.67
N GLY A 28 23.33 -1.64 15.43
CA GLY A 28 24.15 -1.88 14.24
C GLY A 28 24.71 -0.62 13.57
N ASP A 29 25.46 -0.82 12.49
CA ASP A 29 26.12 0.26 11.74
C ASP A 29 25.24 0.90 10.65
N GLY A 30 24.08 0.29 10.35
CA GLY A 30 23.13 0.73 9.33
C GLY A 30 23.56 0.47 7.89
N LYS A 31 24.60 -0.34 7.64
CA LYS A 31 25.13 -0.63 6.28
C LYS A 31 24.45 -1.82 5.60
N CYS A 32 23.13 -1.93 5.76
CA CYS A 32 22.30 -2.87 5.01
C CYS A 32 21.15 -2.14 4.31
N GLY A 33 20.59 -2.79 3.30
CA GLY A 33 19.36 -2.37 2.65
C GLY A 33 18.15 -2.47 3.59
N SER A 34 17.04 -1.89 3.14
CA SER A 34 15.76 -2.02 3.83
C SER A 34 15.22 -3.45 3.71
N PRO A 35 14.52 -3.98 4.73
CA PRO A 35 13.90 -5.29 4.63
C PRO A 35 12.84 -5.31 3.53
N LYS A 36 12.82 -6.40 2.76
CA LYS A 36 11.70 -6.72 1.87
C LYS A 36 10.53 -7.15 2.77
N GLY A 37 9.51 -6.32 2.85
CA GLY A 37 8.49 -6.40 3.89
C GLY A 37 7.06 -6.35 3.38
N TRP A 38 6.14 -6.30 4.34
CA TRP A 38 4.70 -6.21 4.12
C TRP A 38 4.21 -4.76 4.25
N LEU A 39 3.08 -4.47 3.60
CA LEU A 39 2.26 -3.29 3.89
C LEU A 39 1.00 -3.74 4.63
N LYS A 40 0.98 -3.57 5.96
CA LYS A 40 -0.16 -3.98 6.81
C LYS A 40 -1.13 -2.82 7.01
N LYS A 41 -2.39 -3.20 7.23
CA LYS A 41 -3.46 -2.30 7.68
C LYS A 41 -3.66 -2.50 9.18
N ALA A 42 -3.79 -1.41 9.92
CA ALA A 42 -4.09 -1.43 11.35
C ALA A 42 -5.41 -0.70 11.62
N ALA A 43 -6.18 -1.20 12.60
CA ALA A 43 -7.44 -0.62 13.01
C ALA A 43 -7.49 -0.48 14.53
N ASN A 44 -8.17 0.55 15.02
CA ASN A 44 -8.48 0.68 16.44
C ASN A 44 -9.36 -0.49 16.91
N TYR A 45 -9.13 -1.00 18.12
CA TYR A 45 -9.88 -2.13 18.69
C TYR A 45 -11.40 -1.89 18.80
N LYS A 46 -11.86 -0.63 18.85
CA LYS A 46 -13.28 -0.27 18.86
C LYS A 46 -13.91 -0.32 17.47
N PHE A 47 -13.14 -0.24 16.39
CA PHE A 47 -13.66 -0.17 15.02
C PHE A 47 -14.59 -1.34 14.63
N PRO A 48 -14.26 -2.62 14.91
CA PRO A 48 -15.20 -3.73 14.67
C PRO A 48 -16.49 -3.64 15.51
N LYS A 49 -16.45 -2.95 16.65
CA LYS A 49 -17.61 -2.81 17.56
C LYS A 49 -18.53 -1.67 17.13
N THR A 50 -17.96 -0.55 16.70
CA THR A 50 -18.72 0.67 16.36
C THR A 50 -19.14 0.71 14.89
N HIS A 51 -18.36 0.11 13.99
CA HIS A 51 -18.62 0.13 12.55
C HIS A 51 -18.33 -1.24 11.91
N PRO A 52 -19.06 -2.30 12.28
CA PRO A 52 -18.78 -3.67 11.85
C PRO A 52 -18.74 -3.84 10.32
N HIS A 53 -19.64 -3.16 9.60
CA HIS A 53 -19.70 -3.24 8.13
C HIS A 53 -18.49 -2.57 7.46
N ALA A 54 -18.06 -1.41 7.99
CA ALA A 54 -16.87 -0.72 7.51
C ALA A 54 -15.61 -1.53 7.85
N TYR A 55 -15.55 -2.13 9.03
CA TYR A 55 -14.45 -3.02 9.42
C TYR A 55 -14.35 -4.24 8.50
N MET A 56 -15.46 -4.88 8.15
CA MET A 56 -15.48 -5.97 7.17
C MET A 56 -14.91 -5.53 5.81
N THR A 57 -15.28 -4.33 5.35
CA THR A 57 -14.74 -3.80 4.09
C THR A 57 -13.24 -3.55 4.24
N PHE A 58 -12.82 -2.90 5.33
CA PHE A 58 -11.43 -2.58 5.64
C PHE A 58 -10.53 -3.82 5.70
N THR A 59 -11.00 -4.93 6.28
CA THR A 59 -10.22 -6.18 6.31
C THR A 59 -10.03 -6.77 4.92
N ARG A 60 -10.99 -6.59 4.01
CA ARG A 60 -10.96 -7.10 2.63
C ARG A 60 -10.17 -6.27 1.63
N VAL A 61 -9.99 -4.96 1.85
CA VAL A 61 -9.18 -4.10 0.97
C VAL A 61 -7.78 -4.70 0.77
N ASN A 62 -7.41 -5.07 -0.45
CA ASN A 62 -6.09 -5.64 -0.71
C ASN A 62 -5.56 -5.14 -2.05
N PHE A 63 -4.68 -4.15 -1.98
CA PHE A 63 -4.07 -3.57 -3.17
C PHE A 63 -2.84 -4.38 -3.58
N THR A 64 -2.71 -4.59 -4.89
CA THR A 64 -1.48 -5.12 -5.49
C THR A 64 -0.42 -4.02 -5.62
N THR A 65 0.83 -4.44 -5.77
CA THR A 65 1.95 -3.54 -6.07
C THR A 65 1.68 -2.64 -7.28
N GLN A 66 1.15 -3.21 -8.36
CA GLN A 66 0.83 -2.50 -9.59
C GLN A 66 -0.26 -1.46 -9.39
N GLN A 67 -1.29 -1.76 -8.59
CA GLN A 67 -2.36 -0.81 -8.28
C GLN A 67 -1.84 0.38 -7.48
N ILE A 68 -0.98 0.15 -6.50
CA ILE A 68 -0.39 1.24 -5.70
C ILE A 68 0.52 2.11 -6.57
N GLY A 69 1.36 1.50 -7.42
CA GLY A 69 2.21 2.24 -8.35
C GLY A 69 1.41 3.08 -9.34
N ALA A 70 0.34 2.52 -9.90
CA ALA A 70 -0.58 3.26 -10.78
C ALA A 70 -1.28 4.42 -10.04
N MET A 71 -1.70 4.24 -8.79
CA MET A 71 -2.28 5.32 -7.98
C MET A 71 -1.27 6.44 -7.68
N ALA A 72 0.00 6.09 -7.43
CA ALA A 72 1.07 7.07 -7.23
C ALA A 72 1.34 7.87 -8.51
N ALA A 73 1.38 7.20 -9.67
CA ALA A 73 1.58 7.85 -10.97
C ALA A 73 0.51 8.93 -11.27
N LEU A 74 -0.76 8.70 -10.90
CA LEU A 74 -1.82 9.70 -11.08
C LEU A 74 -1.52 11.04 -10.38
N VAL A 75 -0.80 11.00 -9.26
CA VAL A 75 -0.45 12.22 -8.49
C VAL A 75 0.91 12.76 -8.92
N ASP A 76 1.92 11.89 -8.96
CA ASP A 76 3.30 12.32 -9.15
C ASP A 76 3.65 12.61 -10.62
N ILE A 77 3.02 11.91 -11.56
CA ILE A 77 3.23 12.09 -13.01
C ILE A 77 2.10 12.93 -13.61
N ASP A 78 0.84 12.51 -13.43
CA ASP A 78 -0.32 13.17 -14.05
C ASP A 78 -0.76 14.44 -13.29
N LYS A 79 -0.10 14.77 -12.17
CA LYS A 79 -0.33 15.97 -11.35
C LYS A 79 -1.77 16.15 -10.87
N MET A 80 -2.52 15.06 -10.71
CA MET A 80 -3.87 15.11 -10.13
C MET A 80 -3.80 15.39 -8.63
N THR A 81 -4.87 16.00 -8.09
CA THR A 81 -5.06 16.01 -6.64
C THR A 81 -5.30 14.58 -6.14
N HIS A 82 -4.94 14.29 -4.89
CA HIS A 82 -5.21 12.99 -4.27
C HIS A 82 -6.69 12.60 -4.35
N GLN A 83 -7.60 13.58 -4.20
CA GLN A 83 -9.04 13.37 -4.25
C GLN A 83 -9.51 12.99 -5.65
N ASP A 84 -9.01 13.66 -6.69
CA ASP A 84 -9.40 13.37 -8.06
C ASP A 84 -8.76 12.08 -8.59
N ALA A 85 -7.51 11.80 -8.20
CA ALA A 85 -6.87 10.51 -8.43
C ALA A 85 -7.67 9.36 -7.79
N ALA A 86 -8.11 9.51 -6.53
CA ALA A 86 -8.94 8.51 -5.86
C ALA A 86 -10.30 8.30 -6.55
N LYS A 87 -10.99 9.38 -6.95
CA LYS A 87 -12.25 9.30 -7.71
C LYS A 87 -12.05 8.57 -9.04
N LYS A 88 -10.99 8.92 -9.78
CA LYS A 88 -10.65 8.27 -11.05
C LYS A 88 -10.36 6.79 -10.84
N TRP A 89 -9.52 6.43 -9.87
CA TRP A 89 -9.20 5.04 -9.59
C TRP A 89 -10.45 4.23 -9.22
N LEU A 90 -11.32 4.76 -8.36
CA LEU A 90 -12.58 4.09 -8.00
C LEU A 90 -13.49 3.87 -9.22
N LYS A 91 -13.60 4.86 -10.10
CA LYS A 91 -14.39 4.76 -11.33
C LYS A 91 -13.84 3.68 -12.27
N ASP A 92 -12.53 3.61 -12.41
CA ASP A 92 -11.88 2.72 -13.38
C ASP A 92 -11.72 1.27 -12.85
N ASN A 93 -11.79 1.08 -11.52
CA ASN A 93 -11.47 -0.20 -10.86
C ASN A 93 -12.66 -0.79 -10.08
N GLU A 94 -13.90 -0.54 -10.51
CA GLU A 94 -15.10 -1.03 -9.81
C GLU A 94 -15.11 -2.55 -9.59
N LYS A 95 -14.59 -3.32 -10.55
CA LYS A 95 -14.50 -4.78 -10.45
C LYS A 95 -13.56 -5.22 -9.31
N VAL A 96 -12.61 -4.38 -8.93
CA VAL A 96 -11.65 -4.66 -7.85
C VAL A 96 -12.28 -4.35 -6.49
N TRP A 97 -12.86 -3.16 -6.31
CA TRP A 97 -13.28 -2.72 -4.98
C TRP A 97 -14.72 -3.09 -4.61
N LYS A 98 -15.65 -3.19 -5.58
CA LYS A 98 -17.05 -3.55 -5.28
C LYS A 98 -17.19 -4.90 -4.56
N PRO A 99 -16.41 -5.95 -4.87
CA PRO A 99 -16.44 -7.18 -4.09
C PRO A 99 -16.10 -6.99 -2.60
N TRP A 100 -15.23 -6.03 -2.26
CA TRP A 100 -14.82 -5.78 -0.88
C TRP A 100 -15.98 -5.26 -0.02
N THR A 101 -16.94 -4.55 -0.62
CA THR A 101 -18.03 -3.86 0.09
C THR A 101 -19.30 -4.69 0.24
N LYS A 102 -19.41 -5.85 -0.41
CA LYS A 102 -20.62 -6.70 -0.35
C LYS A 102 -20.69 -7.51 0.96
N ALA A 103 -21.86 -7.64 1.57
CA ALA A 103 -22.03 -8.49 2.75
C ALA A 103 -21.90 -9.99 2.38
N GLY A 104 -21.28 -10.79 3.26
CA GLY A 104 -21.46 -12.25 3.27
C GLY A 104 -20.69 -13.12 2.25
N MET A 105 -19.44 -12.79 1.87
CA MET A 105 -18.51 -13.82 1.37
C MET A 105 -17.97 -14.65 2.51
#